data_AF-A0A7X9KXH1-F1
#
_entry.id   AF-A0A7X9KXH1-F1
#
_cell.length_a   1.000
_cell.length_b   1.000
_cell.length_c   1.000
_cell.angle_alpha   90.00
_cell.angle_beta   90.00
_cell.angle_gamma   90.00
#
_symmetry.space_group_name_H-M   'P 1'
#
loop_
_entity.id
_entity.type
_entity.pdbx_description
1 polymer ?
#
loop_
_entity_poly.entity_id
_entity_poly.type
_entity_poly.pdbx_seq_one_letter_code
_entity_poly.pdbx_strand_id
1 'polypeptide(L)'
;MKKITAYLFIIVLFFNFNCALSAKARNIKTEADFQFHYSHLFNHLGSNTCYGTGNYLKVRIKPEPSKVLGHLEQADKFILSELNNGFAKVEIIYSDKTSPDSYVGLSGWVDANYINCTCNDYEYKNNIVQNEYDTQYDFIEVDNELPFNTIKKFWFSSGAGAWGTSLNINKDGVFEGEFHDSDMGDTGEGYSNGTEYFCKFNGSFADISKINDYSYSMYIKNLQTSKKEKYIKDGILYIGMEPYGVEGGNEFKIYMPNTPINSLSEEFLSWYNGLGELVPGGVLGTFAAENVNTQEVFFEYEWNYQ
;
A
#
# COMPACT_ATOMS: atom_id res chain seq x y z
N MET A 1 -10.27 -57.08 -66.64
CA MET A 1 -10.55 -55.65 -66.37
C MET A 1 -11.36 -55.54 -65.07
N LYS A 2 -10.70 -55.25 -63.94
CA LYS A 2 -11.32 -55.09 -62.62
C LYS A 2 -11.69 -53.61 -62.43
N LYS A 3 -12.96 -53.31 -62.18
CA LYS A 3 -13.40 -51.99 -61.72
C LYS A 3 -13.23 -51.94 -60.20
N ILE A 4 -12.36 -51.07 -59.71
CA ILE A 4 -12.17 -50.79 -58.29
C ILE A 4 -13.08 -49.62 -57.94
N THR A 5 -14.11 -49.88 -57.15
CA THR A 5 -14.98 -48.85 -56.58
C THR A 5 -14.30 -48.31 -55.32
N ALA A 6 -13.80 -47.07 -55.36
CA ALA A 6 -13.22 -46.40 -54.21
C ALA A 6 -14.34 -45.76 -53.37
N TYR A 7 -14.51 -46.24 -52.14
CA TYR A 7 -15.33 -45.56 -51.13
C TYR A 7 -14.49 -44.44 -50.51
N LEU A 8 -14.91 -43.19 -50.74
CA LEU A 8 -14.33 -42.01 -50.13
C LEU A 8 -14.87 -41.90 -48.69
N PHE A 9 -14.08 -42.32 -47.70
CA PHE A 9 -14.36 -42.06 -46.29
C PHE A 9 -14.09 -40.57 -46.03
N ILE A 10 -15.15 -39.77 -45.86
CA ILE A 10 -15.04 -38.40 -45.35
C ILE A 10 -14.72 -38.52 -43.86
N ILE A 11 -13.45 -38.35 -43.50
CA ILE A 11 -13.03 -38.12 -42.12
C ILE A 11 -13.42 -36.68 -41.79
N VAL A 12 -14.55 -36.51 -41.10
CA VAL A 12 -14.87 -35.25 -40.43
C VAL A 12 -13.94 -35.16 -39.22
N LEU A 13 -12.81 -34.48 -39.42
CA LEU A 13 -11.96 -34.02 -38.32
C LEU A 13 -12.76 -32.99 -37.52
N PHE A 14 -13.40 -33.45 -36.44
CA PHE A 14 -13.81 -32.58 -35.36
C PHE A 14 -12.54 -31.98 -34.75
N PHE A 15 -12.16 -30.79 -35.22
CA PHE A 15 -11.32 -29.92 -34.41
C PHE A 15 -12.11 -29.61 -33.15
N ASN A 16 -11.80 -30.32 -32.07
CA ASN A 16 -12.11 -29.87 -30.73
C ASN A 16 -11.39 -28.53 -30.55
N PHE A 17 -12.07 -27.42 -30.85
CA PHE A 17 -11.76 -26.15 -30.22
C PHE A 17 -12.08 -26.33 -28.74
N ASN A 18 -11.15 -26.94 -28.00
CA ASN A 18 -11.00 -26.60 -26.59
C ASN A 18 -10.54 -25.14 -26.58
N CYS A 19 -11.50 -24.23 -26.73
CA CYS A 19 -11.32 -22.85 -26.35
C CYS A 19 -11.22 -22.90 -24.83
N ALA A 20 -10.02 -23.17 -24.32
CA ALA A 20 -9.74 -23.06 -22.91
C ALA A 20 -10.07 -21.62 -22.55
N LEU A 21 -11.19 -21.42 -21.86
CA LEU A 21 -11.53 -20.13 -21.26
C LEU A 21 -10.29 -19.71 -20.47
N SER A 22 -9.73 -18.55 -20.80
CA SER A 22 -8.58 -18.01 -20.09
C SER A 22 -8.87 -18.06 -18.59
N ALA A 23 -8.06 -18.80 -17.84
CA ALA A 23 -8.21 -18.83 -16.39
C ALA A 23 -7.84 -17.45 -15.86
N LYS A 24 -8.58 -16.95 -14.87
CA LYS A 24 -8.18 -15.69 -14.23
C LYS A 24 -6.81 -15.84 -13.58
N ALA A 25 -6.05 -14.77 -13.55
CA ALA A 25 -4.74 -14.72 -12.92
C ALA A 25 -4.83 -15.17 -11.47
N ARG A 26 -3.81 -15.89 -10.99
CA ARG A 26 -3.66 -16.31 -9.58
C ARG A 26 -4.92 -16.95 -8.96
N ASN A 27 -5.78 -17.56 -9.78
CA ASN A 27 -7.03 -18.19 -9.34
C ASN A 27 -7.98 -17.21 -8.63
N ILE A 28 -8.08 -15.96 -9.10
CA ILE A 28 -9.05 -14.96 -8.62
C ILE A 28 -10.47 -15.53 -8.65
N LYS A 29 -11.12 -15.57 -7.49
CA LYS A 29 -12.51 -16.06 -7.33
C LYS A 29 -13.44 -15.01 -6.76
N THR A 30 -12.91 -14.10 -5.96
CA THR A 30 -13.66 -13.07 -5.24
C THR A 30 -13.24 -11.67 -5.64
N GLU A 31 -14.05 -10.68 -5.27
CA GLU A 31 -13.69 -9.27 -5.43
C GLU A 31 -12.43 -8.90 -4.62
N ALA A 32 -12.28 -9.45 -3.42
CA ALA A 32 -11.08 -9.23 -2.60
C ALA A 32 -9.81 -9.79 -3.28
N ASP A 33 -9.89 -10.99 -3.89
CA ASP A 33 -8.77 -11.55 -4.66
C ASP A 33 -8.41 -10.64 -5.84
N PHE A 34 -9.43 -10.10 -6.51
CA PHE A 34 -9.25 -9.19 -7.62
C PHE A 34 -8.60 -7.88 -7.16
N GLN A 35 -9.08 -7.25 -6.09
CA GLN A 35 -8.50 -5.99 -5.58
C GLN A 35 -7.06 -6.17 -5.12
N PHE A 36 -6.75 -7.27 -4.44
CA PHE A 36 -5.36 -7.60 -4.07
C PHE A 36 -4.48 -7.76 -5.32
N HIS A 37 -4.96 -8.55 -6.29
CA HIS A 37 -4.23 -8.78 -7.53
C HIS A 37 -4.03 -7.50 -8.35
N TYR A 38 -5.08 -6.69 -8.47
CA TYR A 38 -5.09 -5.45 -9.20
C TYR A 38 -4.13 -4.42 -8.56
N SER A 39 -4.11 -4.35 -7.22
CA SER A 39 -3.11 -3.57 -6.47
C SER A 39 -1.68 -4.06 -6.75
N HIS A 40 -1.46 -5.38 -6.77
CA HIS A 40 -0.14 -5.95 -7.08
C HIS A 40 0.38 -5.56 -8.46
N LEU A 41 -0.50 -5.46 -9.47
CA LEU A 41 -0.10 -5.09 -10.84
C LEU A 41 0.49 -3.68 -10.95
N PHE A 42 0.24 -2.78 -9.99
CA PHE A 42 0.87 -1.45 -9.98
C PHE A 42 2.40 -1.55 -9.90
N ASN A 43 2.94 -2.57 -9.23
CA ASN A 43 4.39 -2.77 -9.14
C ASN A 43 5.04 -3.19 -10.47
N HIS A 44 4.22 -3.53 -11.48
CA HIS A 44 4.66 -3.95 -12.81
C HIS A 44 4.43 -2.88 -13.88
N LEU A 45 4.03 -1.67 -13.50
CA LEU A 45 3.98 -0.55 -14.42
C LEU A 45 5.37 -0.27 -15.01
N GLY A 46 5.42 -0.09 -16.33
CA GLY A 46 6.64 0.13 -17.09
C GLY A 46 7.48 -1.12 -17.35
N SER A 47 7.10 -2.30 -16.82
CA SER A 47 7.85 -3.54 -17.04
C SER A 47 7.19 -4.46 -18.07
N ASN A 48 7.95 -5.44 -18.56
CA ASN A 48 7.47 -6.54 -19.42
C ASN A 48 7.35 -7.88 -18.66
N THR A 49 7.30 -7.82 -17.32
CA THR A 49 7.23 -9.00 -16.44
C THR A 49 5.80 -9.55 -16.31
N CYS A 50 4.85 -8.96 -17.03
CA CYS A 50 3.45 -9.39 -17.09
C CYS A 50 3.16 -10.14 -18.40
N TYR A 51 2.18 -11.03 -18.34
CA TYR A 51 1.73 -11.84 -19.47
C TYR A 51 0.25 -12.19 -19.36
N GLY A 52 -0.38 -12.46 -20.50
CA GLY A 52 -1.77 -12.90 -20.55
C GLY A 52 -1.94 -14.30 -19.98
N THR A 53 -3.01 -14.54 -19.23
CA THR A 53 -3.26 -15.87 -18.63
C THR A 53 -3.80 -16.91 -19.61
N GLY A 54 -4.14 -16.49 -20.83
CA GLY A 54 -4.68 -17.35 -21.87
C GLY A 54 -4.78 -16.62 -23.21
N ASN A 55 -5.44 -17.28 -24.15
CA ASN A 55 -5.56 -16.80 -25.52
C ASN A 55 -6.83 -15.95 -25.72
N TYR A 56 -6.89 -15.22 -26.83
CA TYR A 56 -8.00 -14.33 -27.19
C TYR A 56 -8.30 -13.22 -26.16
N LEU A 57 -7.28 -12.67 -25.48
CA LEU A 57 -7.49 -11.54 -24.58
C LEU A 57 -7.80 -10.27 -25.37
N LYS A 58 -8.95 -9.66 -25.10
CA LYS A 58 -9.42 -8.50 -25.84
C LYS A 58 -8.67 -7.24 -25.43
N VAL A 59 -7.98 -6.61 -26.37
CA VAL A 59 -7.46 -5.25 -26.25
C VAL A 59 -8.56 -4.27 -26.66
N ARG A 60 -8.86 -3.31 -25.81
CA ARG A 60 -10.01 -2.39 -25.97
C ARG A 60 -9.58 -0.95 -26.04
N ILE A 61 -10.43 -0.11 -26.62
CA ILE A 61 -10.15 1.33 -26.73
C ILE A 61 -10.34 2.10 -25.40
N LYS A 62 -11.13 1.58 -24.46
CA LYS A 62 -11.39 2.18 -23.14
C LYS A 62 -11.30 1.13 -22.02
N PRO A 63 -11.04 1.55 -20.75
CA PRO A 63 -11.01 0.69 -19.57
C PRO A 63 -12.43 0.30 -19.10
N GLU A 64 -13.23 -0.17 -20.04
CA GLU A 64 -14.62 -0.60 -19.85
C GLU A 64 -15.01 -1.48 -21.05
N PRO A 65 -16.13 -2.23 -20.98
CA PRO A 65 -16.69 -2.91 -22.14
C PRO A 65 -16.87 -1.95 -23.33
N SER A 66 -15.92 -2.02 -24.27
CA SER A 66 -15.81 -1.10 -25.39
C SER A 66 -15.27 -1.80 -26.63
N LYS A 67 -15.14 -1.05 -27.74
CA LYS A 67 -14.65 -1.56 -29.03
C LYS A 67 -13.31 -2.29 -28.85
N VAL A 68 -13.24 -3.50 -29.38
CA VAL A 68 -12.02 -4.31 -29.41
C VAL A 68 -11.14 -3.83 -30.56
N LEU A 69 -9.85 -3.61 -30.26
CA LEU A 69 -8.80 -3.18 -31.18
C LEU A 69 -7.99 -4.37 -31.72
N GLY A 70 -7.89 -5.44 -30.92
CA GLY A 70 -7.24 -6.70 -31.28
C GLY A 70 -7.33 -7.71 -30.14
N HIS A 71 -6.75 -8.88 -30.34
CA HIS A 71 -6.74 -9.99 -29.41
C HIS A 71 -5.33 -10.52 -29.20
N LEU A 72 -4.98 -10.76 -27.94
CA LEU A 72 -3.69 -11.28 -27.55
C LEU A 72 -3.74 -12.78 -27.34
N GLU A 73 -2.66 -13.46 -27.72
CA GLU A 73 -2.39 -14.83 -27.30
C GLU A 73 -1.52 -14.83 -26.05
N GLN A 74 -1.50 -15.94 -25.31
CA GLN A 74 -0.67 -16.08 -24.11
C GLN A 74 0.83 -15.86 -24.38
N ALA A 75 1.28 -16.16 -25.59
CA ALA A 75 2.67 -15.98 -26.02
C ALA A 75 3.02 -14.53 -26.40
N ASP A 76 2.03 -13.64 -26.55
CA ASP A 76 2.30 -12.21 -26.77
C ASP A 76 2.99 -11.62 -25.53
N LYS A 77 3.86 -10.63 -25.77
CA LYS A 77 4.50 -9.87 -24.69
C LYS A 77 4.13 -8.41 -24.81
N PHE A 78 3.92 -7.78 -23.68
CA PHE A 78 3.55 -6.38 -23.58
C PHE A 78 4.24 -5.70 -22.40
N ILE A 79 4.29 -4.38 -22.48
CA ILE A 79 4.55 -3.51 -21.34
C ILE A 79 3.21 -3.06 -20.77
N LEU A 80 3.09 -3.04 -19.44
CA LEU A 80 1.92 -2.52 -18.74
C LEU A 80 2.16 -1.04 -18.41
N SER A 81 1.33 -0.12 -18.91
CA SER A 81 1.60 1.33 -18.81
C SER A 81 0.66 2.08 -17.86
N GLU A 82 -0.54 1.53 -17.62
CA GLU A 82 -1.57 2.21 -16.81
C GLU A 82 -2.55 1.17 -16.25
N LEU A 83 -3.16 1.46 -15.10
CA LEU A 83 -4.26 0.69 -14.52
C LEU A 83 -5.44 1.63 -14.26
N ASN A 84 -6.63 1.28 -14.76
CA ASN A 84 -7.84 2.06 -14.54
C ASN A 84 -9.09 1.16 -14.57
N ASN A 85 -10.00 1.35 -13.62
CA ASN A 85 -11.32 0.71 -13.58
C ASN A 85 -11.30 -0.82 -13.74
N GLY A 86 -10.26 -1.48 -13.21
CA GLY A 86 -10.08 -2.93 -13.32
C GLY A 86 -9.49 -3.42 -14.64
N PHE A 87 -9.00 -2.52 -15.49
CA PHE A 87 -8.29 -2.82 -16.73
C PHE A 87 -6.84 -2.34 -16.65
N ALA A 88 -5.96 -2.99 -17.39
CA ALA A 88 -4.59 -2.54 -17.61
C ALA A 88 -4.40 -2.11 -19.05
N LYS A 89 -3.74 -0.98 -19.25
CA LYS A 89 -3.30 -0.55 -20.56
C LYS A 89 -2.00 -1.25 -20.91
N VAL A 90 -2.00 -1.90 -22.06
CA VAL A 90 -0.86 -2.67 -22.57
C VAL A 90 -0.32 -2.03 -23.84
N GLU A 91 0.98 -2.14 -24.06
CA GLU A 91 1.63 -1.89 -25.34
C GLU A 91 2.37 -3.16 -25.78
N ILE A 92 1.98 -3.71 -26.92
CA ILE A 92 2.53 -4.98 -27.42
C ILE A 92 3.95 -4.78 -27.94
N ILE A 93 4.90 -5.50 -27.36
CA ILE A 93 6.32 -5.48 -27.75
C ILE A 93 6.73 -6.75 -28.51
N TYR A 94 5.93 -7.80 -28.42
CA TYR A 94 6.06 -9.01 -29.22
C TYR A 94 4.67 -9.59 -29.49
N SER A 95 4.38 -9.84 -30.76
CA SER A 95 3.17 -10.52 -31.20
C SER A 95 3.53 -11.88 -31.77
N ASP A 96 2.92 -12.93 -31.21
CA ASP A 96 3.09 -14.30 -31.66
C ASP A 96 2.35 -14.55 -32.97
N LYS A 97 2.88 -15.47 -33.78
CA LYS A 97 2.27 -15.85 -35.07
C LYS A 97 0.89 -16.49 -34.92
N THR A 98 0.54 -16.98 -33.73
CA THR A 98 -0.79 -17.53 -33.46
C THR A 98 -1.82 -16.44 -33.16
N SER A 99 -1.38 -15.20 -32.95
CA SER A 99 -2.27 -14.10 -32.61
C SER A 99 -3.09 -13.67 -33.82
N PRO A 100 -4.43 -13.56 -33.69
CA PRO A 100 -5.29 -13.37 -34.84
C PRO A 100 -5.18 -11.94 -35.42
N ASP A 101 -5.01 -10.94 -34.55
CA ASP A 101 -5.01 -9.52 -34.91
C ASP A 101 -4.18 -8.65 -33.93
N SER A 102 -3.18 -9.24 -33.27
CA SER A 102 -2.14 -8.54 -32.49
C SER A 102 -0.99 -8.10 -33.40
N TYR A 103 -0.29 -7.02 -33.02
CA TYR A 103 0.92 -6.54 -33.69
C TYR A 103 1.75 -5.68 -32.74
N VAL A 104 3.07 -5.61 -32.97
CA VAL A 104 3.96 -4.75 -32.16
C VAL A 104 3.55 -3.28 -32.30
N GLY A 105 3.36 -2.60 -31.18
CA GLY A 105 2.84 -1.24 -31.08
C GLY A 105 1.31 -1.14 -30.95
N LEU A 106 0.57 -2.26 -31.01
CA LEU A 106 -0.84 -2.26 -30.62
C LEU A 106 -0.92 -1.85 -29.14
N SER A 107 -1.71 -0.82 -28.85
CA SER A 107 -1.96 -0.35 -27.49
C SER A 107 -3.44 -0.22 -27.18
N GLY A 108 -3.82 -0.62 -25.97
CA GLY A 108 -5.19 -0.51 -25.47
C GLY A 108 -5.38 -1.24 -24.14
N TRP A 109 -6.63 -1.40 -23.74
CA TRP A 109 -7.02 -1.86 -22.41
C TRP A 109 -7.40 -3.34 -22.40
N VAL A 110 -6.79 -4.11 -21.50
CA VAL A 110 -7.06 -5.52 -21.25
C VAL A 110 -7.61 -5.68 -19.84
N ASP A 111 -8.58 -6.57 -19.65
CA ASP A 111 -9.15 -6.85 -18.32
C ASP A 111 -8.08 -7.43 -17.40
N ALA A 112 -7.84 -6.77 -16.27
CA ALA A 112 -6.76 -7.11 -15.36
C ALA A 112 -6.95 -8.47 -14.69
N ASN A 113 -8.17 -9.03 -14.68
CA ASN A 113 -8.41 -10.40 -14.23
C ASN A 113 -7.60 -11.45 -15.02
N TYR A 114 -7.13 -11.10 -16.22
CA TYR A 114 -6.47 -12.03 -17.13
C TYR A 114 -5.01 -11.68 -17.42
N ILE A 115 -4.40 -10.84 -16.57
CA ILE A 115 -2.99 -10.50 -16.64
C ILE A 115 -2.30 -11.12 -15.43
N ASN A 116 -1.25 -11.88 -15.63
CA ASN A 116 -0.44 -12.42 -14.54
C ASN A 116 0.99 -11.85 -14.62
N CYS A 117 1.76 -12.03 -13.54
CA CYS A 117 3.15 -11.64 -13.46
C CYS A 117 4.06 -12.84 -13.21
N THR A 118 5.36 -12.65 -13.43
CA THR A 118 6.40 -13.65 -13.18
C THR A 118 6.77 -13.83 -11.71
N CYS A 119 6.22 -13.02 -10.79
CA CYS A 119 6.51 -13.10 -9.36
C CYS A 119 6.27 -14.51 -8.81
N ASN A 120 7.15 -14.99 -7.95
CA ASN A 120 6.86 -16.17 -7.14
C ASN A 120 5.81 -15.83 -6.05
N ASP A 121 5.33 -16.84 -5.33
CA ASP A 121 4.27 -16.64 -4.33
C ASP A 121 4.68 -15.73 -3.17
N TYR A 122 5.98 -15.68 -2.84
CA TYR A 122 6.49 -14.78 -1.81
C TYR A 122 6.52 -13.33 -2.31
N GLU A 123 7.09 -13.09 -3.49
CA GLU A 123 7.13 -11.78 -4.15
C GLU A 123 5.73 -11.21 -4.37
N TYR A 124 4.81 -12.06 -4.84
CA TYR A 124 3.41 -11.68 -5.07
C TYR A 124 2.71 -11.24 -3.78
N LYS A 125 2.91 -11.97 -2.67
CA LYS A 125 2.28 -11.66 -1.38
C LYS A 125 2.87 -10.43 -0.69
N ASN A 126 4.14 -10.13 -0.95
CA ASN A 126 4.85 -9.02 -0.33
C ASN A 126 5.02 -7.82 -1.27
N ASN A 127 4.39 -7.83 -2.45
CA ASN A 127 4.48 -6.77 -3.47
C ASN A 127 5.91 -6.40 -3.89
N ILE A 128 6.79 -7.41 -3.97
CA ILE A 128 8.20 -7.21 -4.35
C ILE A 128 8.36 -7.53 -5.83
N VAL A 129 8.99 -6.63 -6.59
CA VAL A 129 9.40 -6.88 -7.97
C VAL A 129 10.93 -6.86 -8.07
N GLN A 130 11.51 -8.00 -8.45
CA GLN A 130 12.93 -8.11 -8.77
C GLN A 130 13.12 -7.73 -10.24
N ASN A 131 13.62 -6.52 -10.53
CA ASN A 131 13.94 -6.12 -11.90
C ASN A 131 15.43 -6.37 -12.20
N GLU A 132 15.71 -7.32 -13.10
CA GLU A 132 16.91 -7.32 -13.92
C GLU A 132 16.60 -6.44 -15.15
N TYR A 133 17.43 -5.43 -15.42
CA TYR A 133 17.37 -4.44 -16.51
C TYR A 133 16.56 -3.16 -16.22
N ASP A 134 17.35 -2.17 -15.80
CA ASP A 134 17.08 -0.73 -15.73
C ASP A 134 16.75 -0.16 -17.12
N THR A 135 15.54 0.38 -17.30
CA THR A 135 15.26 1.39 -18.32
C THR A 135 14.30 2.45 -17.78
N GLN A 136 14.86 3.65 -17.63
CA GLN A 136 14.27 4.97 -17.45
C GLN A 136 12.94 5.17 -18.22
N TYR A 137 11.83 5.16 -17.50
CA TYR A 137 10.54 5.77 -17.88
C TYR A 137 10.15 6.75 -16.78
N ASP A 138 9.56 7.88 -17.18
CA ASP A 138 9.14 8.97 -16.28
C ASP A 138 8.40 8.42 -15.06
N PHE A 139 8.94 8.71 -13.88
CA PHE A 139 8.38 8.34 -12.59
C PHE A 139 6.93 8.84 -12.51
N ILE A 140 5.99 7.91 -12.38
CA ILE A 140 4.85 8.17 -11.49
C ILE A 140 5.53 8.41 -10.13
N GLU A 141 5.38 9.58 -9.54
CA GLU A 141 5.71 9.78 -8.12
C GLU A 141 4.84 8.80 -7.32
N VAL A 142 5.35 7.60 -7.13
CA VAL A 142 5.09 6.85 -5.91
C VAL A 142 5.80 7.69 -4.88
N ASP A 143 5.06 8.57 -4.21
CA ASP A 143 5.55 9.35 -3.09
C ASP A 143 6.00 8.39 -2.00
N ASN A 144 7.22 7.84 -2.12
CA ASN A 144 7.94 7.16 -1.07
C ASN A 144 8.40 8.15 0.03
N GLU A 145 7.87 9.36 -0.04
CA GLU A 145 8.21 10.49 0.76
C GLU A 145 6.92 11.19 1.20
N LEU A 146 6.89 11.63 2.44
CA LEU A 146 5.78 12.36 3.01
C LEU A 146 5.71 13.79 2.44
N PRO A 147 4.52 14.43 2.48
CA PRO A 147 4.26 15.73 1.83
C PRO A 147 4.91 16.95 2.52
N PHE A 148 5.85 16.72 3.43
CA PHE A 148 6.52 17.76 4.21
C PHE A 148 8.04 17.69 4.02
N ASN A 149 8.68 18.86 3.96
CA ASN A 149 10.12 18.97 3.66
C ASN A 149 11.01 19.09 4.91
N THR A 150 10.42 19.09 6.10
CA THR A 150 11.12 19.16 7.39
C THR A 150 10.59 18.07 8.31
N ILE A 151 11.36 17.71 9.33
CA ILE A 151 10.91 16.80 10.39
C ILE A 151 9.59 17.30 10.96
N LYS A 152 8.59 16.42 10.99
CA LYS A 152 7.30 16.70 11.62
C LYS A 152 7.25 16.08 13.00
N LYS A 153 6.81 16.87 13.97
CA LYS A 153 6.76 16.50 15.38
C LYS A 153 5.31 16.29 15.75
N PHE A 154 4.98 15.07 16.15
CA PHE A 154 3.65 14.66 16.51
C PHE A 154 3.57 14.29 18.00
N TRP A 155 2.46 14.65 18.64
CA TRP A 155 2.20 14.38 20.04
C TRP A 155 0.91 13.61 20.20
N PHE A 156 0.97 12.55 20.98
CA PHE A 156 -0.18 11.76 21.39
C PHE A 156 -0.31 11.81 22.92
N SER A 157 -1.46 12.31 23.38
CA SER A 157 -1.86 12.26 24.79
C SER A 157 -3.37 12.49 24.87
N SER A 158 -4.00 12.06 25.96
CA SER A 158 -5.41 12.38 26.22
C SER A 158 -5.64 13.81 26.76
N GLY A 159 -4.56 14.56 27.04
CA GLY A 159 -4.62 15.81 27.80
C GLY A 159 -4.91 15.62 29.30
N ALA A 160 -5.07 14.38 29.76
CA ALA A 160 -5.30 14.03 31.16
C ALA A 160 -4.17 13.12 31.68
N GLY A 161 -3.52 13.56 32.75
CA GLY A 161 -2.36 12.88 33.34
C GLY A 161 -1.03 13.46 32.86
N ALA A 162 0.06 12.87 33.34
CA ALA A 162 1.44 13.28 33.03
C ALA A 162 2.11 12.25 32.11
N TRP A 163 1.44 11.93 31.00
CA TRP A 163 1.91 10.99 30.01
C TRP A 163 1.81 11.56 28.59
N GLY A 164 2.60 11.00 27.68
CA GLY A 164 2.47 11.26 26.27
C GLY A 164 3.53 10.55 25.44
N THR A 165 3.25 10.46 24.15
CA THR A 165 4.17 9.92 23.16
C THR A 165 4.52 10.99 22.14
N SER A 166 5.82 11.26 22.03
CA SER A 166 6.38 12.04 20.94
C SER A 166 6.73 11.14 19.77
N LEU A 167 6.47 11.60 18.56
CA LEU A 167 6.81 10.92 17.32
C LEU A 167 7.33 11.95 16.31
N ASN A 168 8.61 11.88 15.98
CA ASN A 168 9.28 12.74 15.01
C ASN A 168 9.46 11.96 13.72
N ILE A 169 8.87 12.42 12.61
CA ILE A 169 8.89 11.73 11.32
C ILE A 169 9.60 12.59 10.28
N ASN A 170 10.59 12.00 9.60
CA ASN A 170 11.28 12.58 8.46
C ASN A 170 10.47 12.38 7.18
N LYS A 171 10.82 13.16 6.14
CA LYS A 171 10.17 13.04 4.82
C LYS A 171 10.27 11.61 4.25
N ASP A 172 11.38 10.93 4.44
CA ASP A 172 11.64 9.56 3.98
C ASP A 172 10.99 8.46 4.85
N GLY A 173 10.18 8.84 5.84
CA GLY A 173 9.52 7.91 6.75
C GLY A 173 10.40 7.39 7.89
N VAL A 174 11.67 7.79 8.00
CA VAL A 174 12.48 7.50 9.20
C VAL A 174 11.89 8.25 10.39
N PHE A 175 11.76 7.58 11.53
CA PHE A 175 11.20 8.19 12.72
C PHE A 175 11.95 7.84 14.00
N GLU A 176 11.80 8.72 14.98
CA GLU A 176 12.20 8.51 16.37
C GLU A 176 11.11 9.04 17.30
N GLY A 177 11.08 8.53 18.53
CA GLY A 177 10.10 8.98 19.50
C GLY A 177 10.37 8.47 20.91
N GLU A 178 9.56 8.98 21.82
CA GLU A 178 9.63 8.66 23.23
C GLU A 178 8.22 8.68 23.83
N PHE A 179 7.86 7.57 24.46
CA PHE A 179 6.73 7.47 25.38
C PHE A 179 7.22 7.70 26.81
N HIS A 180 6.43 8.43 27.59
CA HIS A 180 6.59 8.56 29.04
C HIS A 180 5.23 8.59 29.74
N ASP A 181 5.18 8.10 30.98
CA ASP A 181 4.09 8.28 31.93
C ASP A 181 4.67 8.44 33.35
N SER A 182 4.44 9.60 33.94
CA SER A 182 4.98 10.00 35.24
C SER A 182 3.95 9.82 36.35
N ASP A 183 4.05 8.70 37.07
CA ASP A 183 3.29 8.48 38.31
C ASP A 183 4.15 8.87 39.52
N MET A 184 4.22 10.17 39.78
CA MET A 184 5.03 10.71 40.88
C MET A 184 4.45 10.39 42.27
N GLY A 185 3.26 9.79 42.35
CA GLY A 185 2.64 9.31 43.59
C GLY A 185 3.01 7.86 43.93
N ASP A 186 3.35 7.04 42.93
CA ASP A 186 3.79 5.67 43.12
C ASP A 186 5.24 5.62 43.63
N THR A 187 5.39 5.34 44.93
CA THR A 187 6.68 5.44 45.63
C THR A 187 7.00 4.17 46.41
N GLY A 188 8.28 3.95 46.70
CA GLY A 188 8.72 2.79 47.48
C GLY A 188 10.17 2.87 47.94
N GLU A 189 10.70 1.74 48.41
CA GLU A 189 12.05 1.69 48.97
C GLU A 189 13.11 2.01 47.89
N GLY A 190 13.85 3.09 48.10
CA GLY A 190 14.85 3.60 47.16
C GLY A 190 14.31 4.53 46.07
N TYR A 191 12.99 4.65 45.91
CA TYR A 191 12.35 5.53 44.92
C TYR A 191 11.24 6.39 45.54
N SER A 192 11.62 7.31 46.42
CA SER A 192 10.67 8.22 47.11
C SER A 192 10.07 9.31 46.23
N ASN A 193 10.61 9.52 45.03
CA ASN A 193 10.24 10.63 44.16
C ASN A 193 9.27 10.21 43.04
N GLY A 194 8.89 8.93 42.96
CA GLY A 194 7.89 8.44 42.01
C GLY A 194 8.34 7.26 41.16
N THR A 195 7.45 6.85 40.26
CA THR A 195 7.71 5.89 39.19
C THR A 195 7.52 6.57 37.83
N GLU A 196 8.44 6.33 36.91
CA GLU A 196 8.36 6.77 35.52
C GLU A 196 8.38 5.56 34.58
N TYR A 197 7.33 5.44 33.79
CA TYR A 197 7.24 4.47 32.70
C TYR A 197 7.75 5.13 31.44
N PHE A 198 8.61 4.45 30.67
CA PHE A 198 9.21 5.06 29.49
C PHE A 198 9.50 4.06 28.38
N CYS A 199 9.54 4.54 27.14
CA CYS A 199 10.06 3.80 26.01
C CYS A 199 10.65 4.76 24.99
N LYS A 200 11.94 4.62 24.68
CA LYS A 200 12.55 5.29 23.54
C LYS A 200 12.50 4.38 22.35
N PHE A 201 12.16 4.90 21.18
CA PHE A 201 12.03 4.09 19.99
C PHE A 201 12.49 4.83 18.74
N ASN A 202 12.88 4.06 17.73
CA ASN A 202 13.18 4.54 16.40
C ASN A 202 12.81 3.48 15.37
N GLY A 203 12.65 3.91 14.13
CA GLY A 203 12.19 3.03 13.09
C GLY A 203 12.09 3.70 11.74
N SER A 204 11.39 3.03 10.84
CA SER A 204 11.12 3.53 9.51
C SER A 204 9.76 3.05 9.04
N PHE A 205 8.99 3.97 8.47
CA PHE A 205 7.85 3.62 7.62
C PHE A 205 8.33 3.19 6.22
N ALA A 206 7.50 2.43 5.53
CA ALA A 206 7.65 2.06 4.13
C ALA A 206 6.30 2.07 3.43
N ASP A 207 6.35 1.87 2.11
CA ASP A 207 5.17 1.89 1.23
C ASP A 207 4.34 3.16 1.45
N ILE A 208 5.04 4.29 1.60
CA ILE A 208 4.39 5.59 1.69
C ILE A 208 3.68 5.81 0.36
N SER A 209 2.39 6.11 0.44
CA SER A 209 1.55 6.24 -0.74
C SER A 209 0.47 7.27 -0.49
N LYS A 210 0.33 8.23 -1.39
CA LYS A 210 -0.77 9.19 -1.36
C LYS A 210 -2.09 8.44 -1.60
N ILE A 211 -3.02 8.54 -0.65
CA ILE A 211 -4.36 7.94 -0.77
C ILE A 211 -5.28 8.88 -1.56
N ASN A 212 -5.23 10.17 -1.22
CA ASN A 212 -6.00 11.24 -1.84
C ASN A 212 -5.32 12.60 -1.53
N ASP A 213 -5.95 13.71 -1.89
CA ASP A 213 -5.40 15.06 -1.68
C ASP A 213 -5.19 15.48 -0.22
N TYR A 214 -5.70 14.71 0.73
CA TYR A 214 -5.71 15.00 2.15
C TYR A 214 -4.96 13.95 2.99
N SER A 215 -4.56 12.81 2.43
CA SER A 215 -3.94 11.76 3.23
C SER A 215 -2.98 10.83 2.49
N TYR A 216 -2.08 10.25 3.28
CA TYR A 216 -1.07 9.26 2.89
C TYR A 216 -1.20 8.03 3.78
N SER A 217 -1.00 6.83 3.23
CA SER A 217 -0.85 5.58 3.97
C SER A 217 0.62 5.19 4.03
N MET A 218 1.01 4.49 5.09
CA MET A 218 2.34 3.92 5.25
C MET A 218 2.32 2.78 6.26
N TYR A 219 3.35 1.93 6.24
CA TYR A 219 3.47 0.80 7.16
C TYR A 219 4.78 0.81 7.92
N ILE A 220 4.77 0.41 9.19
CA ILE A 220 5.99 0.23 9.98
C ILE A 220 6.80 -0.90 9.35
N LYS A 221 7.96 -0.56 8.77
CA LYS A 221 8.94 -1.54 8.26
C LYS A 221 9.86 -2.05 9.34
N ASN A 222 10.33 -1.15 10.19
CA ASN A 222 11.20 -1.46 11.31
C ASN A 222 10.77 -0.64 12.53
N LEU A 223 10.80 -1.27 13.70
CA LEU A 223 10.62 -0.62 14.98
C LEU A 223 11.62 -1.21 15.97
N GLN A 224 12.47 -0.36 16.54
CA GLN A 224 13.40 -0.69 17.59
C GLN A 224 13.02 0.10 18.84
N THR A 225 12.98 -0.59 19.98
CA THR A 225 12.65 0.00 21.28
C THR A 225 13.84 -0.12 22.23
N SER A 226 13.92 0.81 23.18
CA SER A 226 14.83 0.68 24.32
C SER A 226 14.52 -0.60 25.08
N LYS A 227 15.55 -1.21 25.67
CA LYS A 227 15.37 -2.42 26.47
C LYS A 227 14.38 -2.16 27.61
N LYS A 228 13.54 -3.16 27.87
CA LYS A 228 12.62 -3.19 29.02
C LYS A 228 13.40 -3.43 30.32
N GLU A 229 14.15 -2.42 30.72
CA GLU A 229 14.94 -2.42 31.95
C GLU A 229 14.17 -1.74 33.08
N LYS A 230 14.50 -2.14 34.32
CA LYS A 230 13.98 -1.55 35.54
C LYS A 230 15.17 -1.08 36.38
N TYR A 231 15.23 0.20 36.69
CA TYR A 231 16.31 0.77 37.50
C TYR A 231 15.84 1.96 38.32
N ILE A 232 16.56 2.25 39.41
CA ILE A 232 16.32 3.42 40.25
C ILE A 232 17.41 4.44 39.96
N LYS A 233 17.02 5.69 39.71
CA LYS A 233 17.94 6.80 39.51
C LYS A 233 17.33 8.07 40.12
N ASP A 234 18.13 8.81 40.90
CA ASP A 234 17.73 10.07 41.52
C ASP A 234 16.42 9.98 42.34
N GLY A 235 16.20 8.82 42.97
CA GLY A 235 15.00 8.54 43.77
C GLY A 235 13.73 8.27 42.96
N ILE A 236 13.83 8.07 41.64
CA ILE A 236 12.72 7.69 40.76
C ILE A 236 12.95 6.26 40.26
N LEU A 237 11.89 5.45 40.24
CA LEU A 237 11.89 4.13 39.64
C LEU A 237 11.53 4.22 38.16
N TYR A 238 12.45 3.86 37.28
CA TYR A 238 12.20 3.80 35.83
C TYR A 238 11.82 2.39 35.41
N ILE A 239 10.75 2.28 34.61
CA ILE A 239 10.23 1.00 34.08
C ILE A 239 10.08 1.11 32.56
N GLY A 240 10.86 0.32 31.83
CA GLY A 240 10.76 0.24 30.37
C GLY A 240 9.46 -0.43 29.89
N MET A 241 8.71 0.26 29.02
CA MET A 241 7.42 -0.17 28.46
C MET A 241 7.47 -0.32 26.94
N GLU A 242 6.32 -0.63 26.32
CA GLU A 242 6.13 -0.54 24.87
C GLU A 242 5.84 0.92 24.45
N PRO A 243 6.07 1.30 23.19
CA PRO A 243 5.92 2.68 22.72
C PRO A 243 4.46 3.06 22.50
N TYR A 244 3.74 3.40 23.57
CA TYR A 244 2.28 3.64 23.55
C TYR A 244 1.82 4.55 22.40
N GLY A 245 0.83 4.12 21.61
CA GLY A 245 0.38 4.82 20.41
C GLY A 245 0.99 4.27 19.11
N VAL A 246 2.15 3.62 19.20
CA VAL A 246 2.91 3.09 18.05
C VAL A 246 2.85 1.56 17.98
N GLU A 247 2.70 0.89 19.12
CA GLU A 247 2.49 -0.54 19.21
C GLU A 247 1.07 -0.97 18.79
N GLY A 248 0.84 -2.29 18.73
CA GLY A 248 -0.49 -2.84 18.45
C GLY A 248 -0.97 -2.71 17.00
N GLY A 249 -0.23 -1.96 16.16
CA GLY A 249 -0.52 -1.74 14.76
C GLY A 249 0.72 -1.68 13.89
N ASN A 250 0.51 -1.84 12.58
CA ASN A 250 1.56 -1.69 11.58
C ASN A 250 1.18 -0.68 10.48
N GLU A 251 -0.08 -0.27 10.38
CA GLU A 251 -0.56 0.68 9.37
C GLU A 251 -0.79 2.06 9.98
N PHE A 252 -0.24 3.08 9.33
CA PHE A 252 -0.39 4.47 9.70
C PHE A 252 -0.95 5.30 8.57
N LYS A 253 -1.72 6.33 8.92
CA LYS A 253 -2.16 7.38 7.99
C LYS A 253 -1.65 8.74 8.43
N ILE A 254 -1.13 9.53 7.48
CA ILE A 254 -0.87 10.96 7.68
C ILE A 254 -2.01 11.75 7.06
N TYR A 255 -2.59 12.66 7.84
CA TYR A 255 -3.60 13.62 7.40
C TYR A 255 -3.01 15.01 7.26
N MET A 256 -3.41 15.70 6.19
CA MET A 256 -2.98 17.05 5.86
C MET A 256 -3.80 18.10 6.63
N PRO A 257 -3.26 19.31 6.88
CA PRO A 257 -4.02 20.39 7.54
C PRO A 257 -5.34 20.77 6.86
N ASN A 258 -5.44 20.60 5.53
CA ASN A 258 -6.66 20.88 4.76
C ASN A 258 -7.68 19.73 4.77
N THR A 259 -7.46 18.66 5.55
CA THR A 259 -8.39 17.52 5.65
C THR A 259 -9.76 17.98 6.16
N PRO A 260 -10.87 17.72 5.43
CA PRO A 260 -12.21 18.05 5.89
C PRO A 260 -12.58 17.29 7.18
N ILE A 261 -13.05 18.00 8.22
CA ILE A 261 -13.41 17.39 9.52
C ILE A 261 -14.51 16.34 9.36
N ASN A 262 -15.46 16.58 8.46
CA ASN A 262 -16.57 15.66 8.20
C ASN A 262 -16.15 14.36 7.47
N SER A 263 -14.88 14.25 7.06
CA SER A 263 -14.32 13.03 6.46
C SER A 263 -13.60 12.13 7.47
N LEU A 264 -13.43 12.60 8.72
CA LEU A 264 -12.74 11.89 9.79
C LEU A 264 -13.73 11.04 10.61
N SER A 265 -13.24 9.95 11.21
CA SER A 265 -14.05 9.05 12.07
C SER A 265 -14.41 9.71 13.41
N GLU A 266 -15.45 9.19 14.07
CA GLU A 266 -15.82 9.66 15.41
C GLU A 266 -14.68 9.42 16.42
N GLU A 267 -13.97 8.30 16.30
CA GLU A 267 -12.83 7.97 17.15
C GLU A 267 -11.67 8.94 16.96
N PHE A 268 -11.34 9.30 15.71
CA PHE A 268 -10.35 10.34 15.44
C PHE A 268 -10.76 11.66 16.09
N LEU A 269 -12.03 12.06 15.91
CA LEU A 269 -12.55 13.31 16.46
C LEU A 269 -12.61 13.32 17.98
N SER A 270 -12.70 12.14 18.62
CA SER A 270 -12.64 12.03 20.09
C SER A 270 -11.29 12.48 20.64
N TRP A 271 -10.19 12.14 19.97
CA TRP A 271 -8.85 12.59 20.31
C TRP A 271 -8.65 14.07 20.00
N TYR A 272 -9.19 14.53 18.86
CA TYR A 272 -9.10 15.93 18.44
C TYR A 272 -9.80 16.89 19.41
N ASN A 273 -11.00 16.54 19.88
CA ASN A 273 -11.77 17.35 20.84
C ASN A 273 -11.07 17.48 22.21
N GLY A 274 -10.14 16.57 22.53
CA GLY A 274 -9.31 16.64 23.74
C GLY A 274 -8.30 17.81 23.73
N LEU A 275 -8.05 18.44 22.58
CA LEU A 275 -7.05 19.51 22.42
C LEU A 275 -7.58 20.94 22.64
N GLY A 276 -8.91 21.15 22.70
CA GLY A 276 -9.52 22.45 22.98
C GLY A 276 -9.61 23.42 21.77
N GLU A 277 -10.79 24.04 21.66
CA GLU A 277 -11.28 24.98 20.62
C GLU A 277 -11.48 24.47 19.18
N LEU A 278 -12.73 24.58 18.74
CA LEU A 278 -13.26 24.26 17.41
C LEU A 278 -12.50 25.04 16.33
N VAL A 279 -11.75 24.35 15.47
CA VAL A 279 -11.01 24.99 14.38
C VAL A 279 -11.97 25.70 13.42
N PRO A 280 -11.75 27.01 13.15
CA PRO A 280 -12.57 27.75 12.20
C PRO A 280 -12.40 27.19 10.78
N GLY A 281 -13.50 26.74 10.15
CA GLY A 281 -13.51 26.48 8.71
C GLY A 281 -13.74 25.03 8.27
N GLY A 282 -14.01 24.09 9.18
CA GLY A 282 -14.43 22.73 8.83
C GLY A 282 -13.32 21.81 8.30
N VAL A 283 -12.06 22.17 8.52
CA VAL A 283 -10.86 21.38 8.19
C VAL A 283 -9.99 21.17 9.44
N LEU A 284 -9.10 20.17 9.41
CA LEU A 284 -8.29 19.73 10.54
C LEU A 284 -7.36 20.82 11.11
N GLY A 285 -6.80 21.66 10.24
CA GLY A 285 -5.95 22.80 10.61
C GLY A 285 -4.51 22.45 11.03
N THR A 286 -4.19 21.17 11.20
CA THR A 286 -2.86 20.67 11.58
C THR A 286 -2.57 19.34 10.90
N PHE A 287 -1.30 18.91 10.84
CA PHE A 287 -1.00 17.54 10.46
C PHE A 287 -1.41 16.56 11.58
N ALA A 288 -1.86 15.36 11.21
CA ALA A 288 -2.09 14.28 12.17
C ALA A 288 -1.55 12.95 11.65
N ALA A 289 -1.16 12.07 12.58
CA ALA A 289 -0.79 10.70 12.31
C ALA A 289 -1.72 9.77 13.07
N GLU A 290 -2.37 8.84 12.39
CA GLU A 290 -3.27 7.85 13.00
C GLU A 290 -2.65 6.46 12.89
N ASN A 291 -2.56 5.76 14.01
CA ASN A 291 -2.35 4.32 14.01
C ASN A 291 -3.69 3.67 13.65
N VAL A 292 -3.83 3.15 12.43
CA VAL A 292 -5.12 2.70 11.88
C VAL A 292 -5.65 1.49 12.64
N ASN A 293 -4.76 0.68 13.21
CA ASN A 293 -5.15 -0.54 13.92
C ASN A 293 -5.71 -0.24 15.33
N THR A 294 -5.13 0.73 16.03
CA THR A 294 -5.50 1.09 17.41
C THR A 294 -6.37 2.34 17.51
N GLN A 295 -6.49 3.10 16.42
CA GLN A 295 -7.23 4.37 16.31
C GLN A 295 -6.70 5.47 17.24
N GLU A 296 -5.41 5.38 17.58
CA GLU A 296 -4.69 6.39 18.35
C GLU A 296 -4.18 7.47 17.39
N VAL A 297 -4.41 8.73 17.76
CA VAL A 297 -4.14 9.87 16.88
C VAL A 297 -3.13 10.81 17.53
N PHE A 298 -2.05 11.04 16.82
CA PHE A 298 -1.05 12.03 17.13
C PHE A 298 -1.34 13.29 16.33
N PHE A 299 -1.17 14.45 16.94
CA PHE A 299 -1.32 15.75 16.28
C PHE A 299 0.01 16.48 16.22
N GLU A 300 0.25 17.20 15.13
CA GLU A 300 1.46 18.03 15.04
C GLU A 300 1.46 19.06 16.18
N TYR A 301 2.61 19.18 16.84
CA TYR A 301 2.84 20.13 17.92
C TYR A 301 4.10 20.96 17.62
N GLU A 302 3.96 22.28 17.71
CA GLU A 302 5.08 23.20 17.68
C GLU A 302 5.25 23.79 19.08
N TRP A 303 6.35 23.44 19.77
CA TRP A 303 6.76 24.20 20.95
C TRP A 303 7.23 25.58 20.48
N ASN A 304 6.31 26.55 20.51
CA ASN A 304 6.66 27.96 20.43
C ASN A 304 7.33 28.35 21.75
N TYR A 305 8.66 28.30 21.80
CA TYR A 305 9.39 29.13 22.75
C TYR A 305 9.12 30.59 22.35
N GLN A 306 8.21 31.25 23.06
CA GLN A 306 8.23 32.71 23.20
C GLN A 306 9.11 33.08 24.40
#